data_AF-A0A951N3N9-F1
#
_entry.id   AF-A0A951N3N9-F1
#
_cell.length_a   1.000
_cell.length_b   1.000
_cell.length_c   1.000
_cell.angle_alpha   90.00
_cell.angle_beta   90.00
_cell.angle_gamma   90.00
#
_symmetry.space_group_name_H-M   'P 1'
#
loop_
_entity.id
_entity.type
_entity.pdbx_description
1 polymer ?
#
loop_
_entity_poly.entity_id
_entity_poly.type
_entity_poly.pdbx_seq_one_letter_code
_entity_poly.pdbx_strand_id
1 'polypeptide(L)'
;MAKRVEEIFEHDDDFYGEIRFFDPAELPEHLPSCKSWAEAFEEDPDPAQKAFWLNALPFHSILNGDYLGLDISTTHDDPPVVYLAHDDKSQVIAPSFTSFLQSWAGLCYIGPERWKL
;
A
#
# COMPACT_ATOMS: atom_id res chain seq x y z
N MET A 1 -17.51 -23.44 -22.02
CA MET A 1 -17.83 -22.94 -20.67
C MET A 1 -16.52 -22.44 -20.09
N ALA A 2 -16.44 -21.20 -19.62
CA ALA A 2 -15.21 -20.70 -18.99
C ALA A 2 -15.05 -21.40 -17.64
N LYS A 3 -13.86 -21.96 -17.37
CA LYS A 3 -13.52 -22.52 -16.05
C LYS A 3 -13.36 -21.36 -15.06
N ARG A 4 -13.70 -21.60 -13.80
CA ARG A 4 -13.41 -20.63 -12.73
C ARG A 4 -11.91 -20.61 -12.45
N VAL A 5 -11.36 -19.49 -11.98
CA VAL A 5 -9.91 -19.32 -11.76
C VAL A 5 -9.38 -20.39 -10.81
N GLU A 6 -10.15 -20.73 -9.78
CA GLU A 6 -9.86 -21.75 -8.77
C GLU A 6 -9.89 -23.18 -9.34
N GLU A 7 -10.52 -23.39 -10.51
CA GLU A 7 -10.53 -24.66 -11.23
C GLU A 7 -9.35 -24.79 -12.20
N ILE A 8 -8.60 -23.70 -12.42
CA ILE A 8 -7.42 -23.64 -13.28
C ILE A 8 -6.14 -23.68 -12.44
N PHE A 9 -6.15 -23.00 -11.29
CA PHE A 9 -5.01 -22.89 -10.39
C PHE A 9 -5.36 -23.61 -9.08
N GLU A 10 -4.70 -24.75 -8.85
CA GLU A 10 -4.93 -25.62 -7.69
C GLU A 10 -4.48 -24.91 -6.40
N HIS A 11 -5.35 -24.15 -5.75
CA HIS A 11 -5.13 -23.60 -4.39
C HIS A 11 -3.76 -22.92 -4.14
N ASP A 12 -3.07 -22.47 -5.18
CA ASP A 12 -1.94 -21.57 -5.01
C ASP A 12 -2.54 -20.19 -4.75
N ASP A 13 -2.33 -19.70 -3.53
CA ASP A 13 -2.64 -18.33 -3.10
C ASP A 13 -1.81 -17.27 -3.88
N ASP A 14 -1.04 -17.70 -4.88
CA ASP A 14 -0.15 -16.92 -5.74
C ASP A 14 -0.86 -16.29 -6.94
N PHE A 15 -2.15 -15.96 -6.81
CA PHE A 15 -2.83 -15.14 -7.82
C PHE A 15 -2.59 -13.66 -7.57
N TYR A 16 -1.61 -13.11 -8.29
CA TYR A 16 -1.21 -11.71 -8.21
C TYR A 16 -2.12 -10.84 -9.08
N GLY A 17 -3.33 -10.56 -8.60
CA GLY A 17 -4.28 -9.70 -9.31
C GLY A 17 -5.51 -9.29 -8.50
N GLU A 18 -5.44 -9.33 -7.16
CA GLU A 18 -6.55 -8.90 -6.31
C GLU A 18 -6.37 -7.45 -5.86
N ILE A 19 -7.40 -6.65 -6.07
CA ILE A 19 -7.51 -5.33 -5.47
C ILE A 19 -8.22 -5.49 -4.13
N ARG A 20 -7.46 -5.55 -3.04
CA ARG A 20 -8.04 -5.51 -1.70
C ARG A 20 -7.78 -4.18 -1.04
N PHE A 21 -8.76 -3.29 -1.04
CA PHE A 21 -8.72 -2.13 -0.16
C PHE A 21 -9.16 -2.53 1.24
N PHE A 22 -8.70 -1.78 2.25
CA PHE A 22 -9.33 -1.81 3.56
C PHE A 22 -10.78 -1.36 3.44
N ASP A 23 -11.66 -2.03 4.17
CA ASP A 23 -12.89 -1.42 4.64
C ASP A 23 -12.49 -0.26 5.58
N PRO A 24 -13.10 0.93 5.48
CA PRO A 24 -12.84 2.02 6.42
C PRO A 24 -12.96 1.63 7.90
N ALA A 25 -13.74 0.60 8.24
CA ALA A 25 -13.84 0.04 9.57
C ALA A 25 -12.55 -0.66 10.06
N GLU A 26 -11.64 -1.03 9.17
CA GLU A 26 -10.32 -1.62 9.47
C GLU A 26 -9.26 -0.54 9.80
N LEU A 27 -9.51 0.74 9.47
CA LEU A 27 -8.56 1.83 9.77
C LEU A 27 -8.09 1.91 11.24
N PRO A 28 -8.95 1.69 12.25
CA PRO A 28 -8.52 1.69 13.65
C PRO A 28 -7.48 0.60 13.99
N GLU A 29 -7.38 -0.47 13.20
CA GLU A 29 -6.36 -1.52 13.36
C GLU A 29 -5.03 -1.10 12.73
N HIS A 30 -5.07 -0.46 11.56
CA HIS A 30 -3.86 -0.14 10.79
C HIS A 30 -3.20 1.18 11.20
N LEU A 31 -3.97 2.21 11.59
CA LEU A 31 -3.41 3.51 11.99
C LEU A 31 -2.43 3.41 13.19
N PRO A 32 -2.68 2.61 14.24
CA PRO A 32 -1.70 2.38 15.31
C PRO A 32 -0.42 1.71 14.81
N SER A 33 -0.52 0.77 13.86
CA SER A 33 0.65 0.11 13.27
C SER A 33 1.52 1.12 12.51
N CYS A 34 0.93 1.97 11.66
CA CYS A 34 1.65 3.04 10.98
C CYS A 34 2.34 4.01 11.95
N LYS A 35 1.67 4.35 13.07
CA LYS A 35 2.28 5.19 14.13
C LYS A 35 3.47 4.49 14.80
N SER A 36 3.35 3.20 15.10
CA SER A 36 4.45 2.42 15.67
C SER A 36 5.65 2.37 14.72
N TRP A 37 5.41 2.25 13.40
CA TRP A 37 6.49 2.34 12.42
C TRP A 37 7.09 3.73 12.34
N ALA A 38 6.29 4.80 12.41
CA ALA A 38 6.81 6.16 12.47
C ALA A 38 7.81 6.38 13.62
N GLU A 39 7.55 5.78 14.79
CA GLU A 39 8.45 5.81 15.94
C GLU A 39 9.77 5.06 15.67
N ALA A 40 9.74 3.99 14.88
CA ALA A 40 10.96 3.27 14.48
C ALA A 40 11.89 4.13 13.58
N PHE A 41 11.34 5.12 12.89
CA PHE A 41 12.09 6.09 12.06
C PHE A 41 12.43 7.40 12.81
N GLU A 42 12.30 7.46 14.15
CA GLU A 42 12.59 8.68 14.94
C GLU A 42 14.04 9.17 14.76
N GLU A 43 14.99 8.23 14.67
CA GLU A 43 16.43 8.53 14.54
C GLU A 43 16.93 8.46 13.08
N ASP A 44 16.03 8.30 12.09
CA ASP A 44 16.42 8.29 10.69
C ASP A 44 17.01 9.65 10.28
N PRO A 45 18.15 9.69 9.57
CA PRO A 45 18.75 10.95 9.13
C PRO A 45 17.88 11.72 8.12
N ASP A 46 16.94 11.05 7.45
CA ASP A 46 15.96 11.68 6.57
C ASP A 46 14.61 11.84 7.30
N PRO A 47 14.27 13.05 7.77
CA PRO A 47 13.02 13.28 8.51
C PRO A 47 11.76 13.03 7.66
N ALA A 48 11.89 12.95 6.33
CA ALA A 48 10.76 12.60 5.47
C ALA A 48 10.26 11.17 5.73
N GLN A 49 11.13 10.24 6.16
CA GLN A 49 10.73 8.85 6.39
C GLN A 49 9.65 8.75 7.47
N LYS A 50 9.92 9.33 8.64
CA LYS A 50 8.91 9.46 9.70
C LYS A 50 7.67 10.23 9.23
N ALA A 51 7.85 11.32 8.46
CA ALA A 51 6.74 12.13 7.99
C ALA A 51 5.79 11.37 7.05
N PHE A 52 6.29 10.47 6.20
CA PHE A 52 5.45 9.63 5.35
C PHE A 52 4.51 8.76 6.18
N TRP A 53 5.03 8.11 7.23
CA TRP A 53 4.20 7.27 8.11
C TRP A 53 3.16 8.06 8.91
N LEU A 54 3.50 9.27 9.39
CA LEU A 54 2.57 10.09 10.18
C LEU A 54 1.48 10.76 9.34
N ASN A 55 1.78 11.07 8.06
CA ASN A 55 0.88 11.80 7.19
C ASN A 55 0.18 10.93 6.15
N ALA A 56 0.26 9.61 6.27
CA ALA A 56 -0.42 8.69 5.37
C ALA A 56 -1.72 8.16 5.96
N LEU A 57 -2.77 8.12 5.14
CA LEU A 57 -3.96 7.31 5.38
C LEU A 57 -3.76 5.94 4.70
N PRO A 58 -3.48 4.86 5.45
CA PRO A 58 -3.21 3.56 4.84
C PRO A 58 -4.51 2.97 4.27
N PHE A 59 -4.44 2.37 3.08
CA PHE A 59 -5.59 1.76 2.40
C PHE A 59 -5.36 0.31 1.99
N HIS A 60 -4.13 -0.19 2.08
CA HIS A 60 -3.78 -1.56 1.77
C HIS A 60 -2.55 -1.97 2.59
N SER A 61 -2.58 -3.17 3.17
CA SER A 61 -1.43 -3.78 3.86
C SER A 61 -0.84 -4.85 2.97
N ILE A 62 0.48 -4.87 2.91
CA ILE A 62 1.27 -5.86 2.18
C ILE A 62 1.49 -7.14 3.02
N LEU A 63 1.02 -7.16 4.28
CA LEU A 63 1.12 -8.26 5.24
C LEU A 63 2.54 -8.64 5.67
N ASN A 64 3.53 -7.79 5.37
CA ASN A 64 4.93 -7.91 5.79
C ASN A 64 5.37 -6.75 6.71
N GLY A 65 4.47 -5.80 7.01
CA GLY A 65 4.78 -4.55 7.71
C GLY A 65 4.64 -3.31 6.82
N ASP A 66 4.68 -3.48 5.50
CA ASP A 66 4.52 -2.41 4.52
C ASP A 66 3.05 -2.09 4.24
N TYR A 67 2.84 -0.88 3.75
CA TYR A 67 1.53 -0.35 3.40
C TYR A 67 1.57 0.47 2.12
N LEU A 68 0.42 0.54 1.45
CA LEU A 68 0.10 1.65 0.56
C LEU A 68 -0.76 2.65 1.33
N GLY A 69 -0.44 3.94 1.18
CA GLY A 69 -1.17 5.02 1.82
C GLY A 69 -1.41 6.21 0.90
N LEU A 70 -2.41 7.00 1.24
CA LEU A 70 -2.65 8.32 0.64
C LEU A 70 -1.93 9.38 1.46
N ASP A 71 -1.12 10.22 0.82
CA ASP A 71 -0.51 11.37 1.49
C ASP A 71 -1.58 12.44 1.78
N ILE A 72 -1.89 12.63 3.06
CA ILE A 72 -2.85 13.60 3.59
C ILE A 72 -2.17 14.73 4.35
N SER A 73 -0.86 14.94 4.16
CA SER A 73 -0.11 16.07 4.73
C SER A 73 -0.70 17.43 4.34
N THR A 74 -1.40 17.49 3.22
CA THR A 74 -2.15 18.66 2.75
C THR A 74 -3.54 18.25 2.28
N THR A 75 -4.49 19.18 2.32
CA THR A 75 -5.84 18.94 1.78
C THR A 75 -5.78 18.74 0.27
N HIS A 76 -6.31 17.63 -0.21
CA HIS A 76 -6.32 17.29 -1.63
C HIS A 76 -7.59 16.51 -2.00
N ASP A 77 -8.12 16.71 -3.20
CA ASP A 77 -9.30 15.97 -3.69
C ASP A 77 -8.91 14.57 -4.22
N ASP A 78 -7.68 14.41 -4.74
CA ASP A 78 -7.10 13.17 -5.28
C ASP A 78 -5.64 12.95 -4.81
N PRO A 79 -5.39 12.60 -3.54
CA PRO A 79 -4.07 12.69 -2.91
C PRO A 79 -3.02 11.77 -3.56
N PRO A 80 -1.71 12.11 -3.47
CA PRO A 80 -0.63 11.23 -3.90
C PRO A 80 -0.65 9.88 -3.19
N VAL A 81 -0.14 8.83 -3.85
CA VAL A 81 0.03 7.51 -3.25
C VAL A 81 1.47 7.32 -2.82
N VAL A 82 1.65 6.87 -1.58
CA VAL A 82 2.94 6.60 -0.95
C VAL A 82 3.05 5.10 -0.67
N TYR A 83 4.20 4.53 -1.01
CA TYR A 83 4.61 3.23 -0.49
C TYR A 83 5.32 3.44 0.85
N LEU A 84 4.79 2.83 1.90
CA LEU A 84 5.33 2.87 3.25
C LEU A 84 6.14 1.59 3.48
N ALA A 85 7.46 1.72 3.46
CA ALA A 85 8.41 0.62 3.61
C ALA A 85 8.90 0.55 5.06
N HIS A 86 8.72 -0.59 5.73
CA HIS A 86 9.09 -0.75 7.13
C HIS A 86 10.59 -1.05 7.31
N ASP A 87 11.24 -1.64 6.31
CA ASP A 87 12.66 -2.03 6.32
C ASP A 87 13.53 -1.24 5.33
N ASP A 88 12.93 -0.30 4.60
CA ASP A 88 13.59 0.54 3.59
C ASP A 88 12.94 1.93 3.56
N LYS A 89 13.19 2.71 2.52
CA LYS A 89 12.68 4.06 2.34
C LYS A 89 11.28 4.08 1.75
N SER A 90 10.41 4.77 2.46
CA SER A 90 9.09 5.17 1.98
C SER A 90 9.22 6.24 0.88
N GLN A 91 8.33 6.19 -0.11
CA GLN A 91 8.37 7.08 -1.27
C GLN A 91 7.00 7.27 -1.91
N VAL A 92 6.79 8.44 -2.54
CA VAL A 92 5.63 8.69 -3.41
C VAL A 92 5.78 7.86 -4.69
N ILE A 93 4.82 6.99 -4.95
CA ILE A 93 4.83 6.10 -6.13
C ILE A 93 3.84 6.53 -7.22
N ALA A 94 2.92 7.44 -6.89
CA ALA A 94 2.04 8.08 -7.87
C ALA A 94 1.63 9.48 -7.40
N PRO A 95 1.50 10.45 -8.32
CA PRO A 95 1.15 11.83 -7.97
C PRO A 95 -0.32 11.98 -7.53
N SER A 96 -1.18 10.99 -7.81
CA SER A 96 -2.58 10.99 -7.41
C SER A 96 -3.13 9.56 -7.32
N PHE A 97 -4.19 9.34 -6.54
CA PHE A 97 -4.83 8.04 -6.41
C PHE A 97 -5.45 7.58 -7.74
N THR A 98 -6.02 8.50 -8.51
CA THR A 98 -6.50 8.19 -9.88
C THR A 98 -5.38 7.66 -10.77
N SER A 99 -4.22 8.34 -10.80
CA SER A 99 -3.08 7.94 -11.64
C SER A 99 -2.49 6.59 -11.21
N PHE A 100 -2.50 6.31 -9.91
CA PHE A 100 -2.12 5.02 -9.36
C PHE A 100 -3.04 3.92 -9.85
N LEU A 101 -4.36 4.07 -9.70
CA LEU A 101 -5.35 3.07 -10.11
C LEU A 101 -5.30 2.79 -11.62
N GLN A 102 -5.11 3.83 -12.45
CA GLN A 102 -4.95 3.67 -13.90
C GLN A 102 -3.70 2.86 -14.25
N SER A 103 -2.57 3.17 -13.61
CA SER A 103 -1.31 2.46 -13.83
C SER A 103 -1.39 1.02 -13.33
N TRP A 104 -1.96 0.82 -12.14
CA TRP A 104 -2.11 -0.49 -11.53
C TRP A 104 -3.06 -1.39 -12.33
N ALA A 105 -4.14 -0.83 -12.87
CA ALA A 105 -5.02 -1.53 -13.81
C ALA A 105 -4.30 -1.94 -15.10
N GLY A 106 -3.43 -1.06 -15.63
CA GLY A 106 -2.58 -1.37 -16.78
C GLY A 106 -1.60 -2.53 -16.52
N LEU A 107 -1.27 -2.78 -15.26
CA LEU A 107 -0.45 -3.90 -14.80
C LEU A 107 -1.29 -5.10 -14.31
N CYS A 108 -2.58 -5.16 -14.65
CA CYS A 108 -3.49 -6.22 -14.22
C CYS A 108 -3.57 -6.38 -12.70
N TYR A 109 -3.37 -5.30 -11.95
CA TYR A 109 -3.43 -5.27 -10.49
C TYR A 109 -2.41 -6.19 -9.79
N ILE A 110 -1.25 -6.46 -10.42
CA ILE A 110 -0.16 -7.19 -9.74
C ILE A 110 0.26 -6.47 -8.46
N GLY A 111 0.53 -7.24 -7.39
CA GLY A 111 0.98 -6.67 -6.13
C GLY A 111 2.33 -5.96 -6.27
N PRO A 112 2.65 -4.97 -5.41
CA PRO A 112 3.88 -4.18 -5.50
C PRO A 112 5.15 -4.95 -5.11
N GLU A 113 5.02 -6.21 -4.67
CA GLU A 113 6.13 -6.99 -4.16
C GLU A 113 6.79 -7.88 -5.22
N ARG A 114 8.02 -7.55 -5.59
CA ARG A 114 8.80 -8.30 -6.61
C ARG A 114 9.09 -9.77 -6.28
N TRP A 115 9.05 -10.17 -5.00
CA TRP A 115 9.30 -11.55 -4.57
C TRP A 115 8.06 -12.45 -4.65
N LYS A 116 6.92 -11.84 -4.98
CA LYS A 116 5.64 -12.45 -5.28
C LYS A 116 5.44 -12.47 -6.81
N LEU A 117 6.54 -12.49 -7.57
CA LEU A 117 6.60 -12.58 -9.04
C LEU A 117 7.65 -13.62 -9.41
#